data_AF-A0A7S1FC78-F1
#
_entry.id   AF-A0A7S1FC78-F1
#
_cell.length_a   1.000
_cell.length_b   1.000
_cell.length_c   1.000
_cell.angle_alpha   90.00
_cell.angle_beta   90.00
_cell.angle_gamma   90.00
#
_symmetry.space_group_name_H-M   'P 1'
#
loop_
_entity.id
_entity.type
_entity.pdbx_description
1 polymer ?
#
loop_
_entity_poly.entity_id
_entity_poly.type
_entity_poly.pdbx_seq_one_letter_code
_entity_poly.pdbx_strand_id
1 'polypeptide(L)'
;KLRFEGVKALVVGPRFNAVVFLIVILNSLAIGWEASVEMSLHLVEYDAREQGETTNFSRPYWFQVVDIFFNSAFIIELGLRLVGQKAEFLCGKRWKMNCFDAIMVLCSILELVLLVSLDLSYVRVLRVFRMSRALRVIRLMKLSPLGSLRFMLLAIVQSSGPLLWAVLVLALIVFLFAI
;
A
#
# COMPACT_ATOMS: atom_id res chain seq x y z
N LYS A 1 20.94 26.56 11.25
CA LYS A 1 20.48 25.49 12.18
C LYS A 1 18.98 25.59 12.53
N LEU A 2 18.41 26.79 12.77
CA LEU A 2 16.99 26.99 13.13
C LEU A 2 15.92 26.46 12.14
N ARG A 3 16.17 26.45 10.82
CA ARG A 3 15.19 25.96 9.84
C ARG A 3 14.85 24.46 9.97
N PHE A 4 15.79 23.64 10.44
CA PHE A 4 15.56 22.18 10.55
C PHE A 4 14.70 21.80 11.76
N GLU A 5 14.75 22.60 12.83
CA GLU A 5 13.93 22.36 14.03
C GLU A 5 12.45 22.68 13.77
N GLY A 6 12.17 23.71 12.98
CA GLY A 6 10.80 24.01 12.53
C GLY A 6 10.18 22.87 11.71
N VAL A 7 10.96 22.27 10.79
CA VAL A 7 10.50 21.11 10.00
C VAL A 7 10.31 19.86 10.88
N LYS A 8 11.21 19.61 11.82
CA LYS A 8 11.06 18.51 12.79
C LYS A 8 9.78 18.70 13.64
N ALA A 9 9.54 19.90 14.14
CA ALA A 9 8.34 20.22 14.92
C ALA A 9 7.05 20.09 14.08
N LEU A 10 7.08 20.51 12.82
CA LEU A 10 5.95 20.37 11.89
C LEU A 10 5.59 18.89 11.68
N VAL A 11 6.57 18.06 11.35
CA VAL A 11 6.38 16.63 11.02
C VAL A 11 5.95 15.81 12.25
N VAL A 12 6.47 16.14 13.43
CA VAL A 12 6.10 15.45 14.68
C VAL A 12 4.75 15.95 15.21
N GLY A 13 4.25 17.09 14.72
CA GLY A 13 3.02 17.70 15.16
C GLY A 13 1.77 16.82 14.96
N PRO A 14 0.78 16.88 15.87
CA PRO A 14 -0.45 16.10 15.76
C PRO A 14 -1.29 16.51 14.54
N ARG A 15 -1.25 17.79 14.14
CA ARG A 15 -1.96 18.30 12.96
C ARG A 15 -1.45 17.67 11.67
N PHE A 16 -0.14 17.60 11.49
CA PHE A 16 0.48 16.97 10.33
C PHE A 16 0.09 15.49 10.25
N ASN A 17 0.18 14.78 11.38
CA ASN A 17 -0.25 13.38 11.44
C ASN A 17 -1.75 13.18 11.15
N ALA A 18 -2.61 14.10 11.57
CA ALA A 18 -4.05 14.07 11.27
C ALA A 18 -4.35 14.34 9.79
N VAL A 19 -3.62 15.24 9.14
CA VAL A 19 -3.75 15.48 7.69
C VAL A 19 -3.30 14.25 6.91
N VAL A 20 -2.14 13.68 7.25
CA VAL A 20 -1.65 12.44 6.65
C VAL A 20 -2.64 11.30 6.86
N PHE A 21 -3.23 11.19 8.04
CA PHE A 21 -4.26 10.20 8.34
C PHE A 21 -5.45 10.31 7.39
N LEU A 22 -5.97 11.52 7.24
CA LEU A 22 -7.10 11.79 6.37
C LEU A 22 -6.76 11.46 4.91
N ILE A 23 -5.55 11.82 4.45
CA ILE A 23 -5.06 11.46 3.11
C ILE A 23 -4.99 9.94 2.92
N VAL A 24 -4.49 9.20 3.91
CA VAL A 24 -4.43 7.73 3.85
C VAL A 24 -5.83 7.13 3.78
N ILE A 25 -6.78 7.60 4.59
CA ILE A 25 -8.17 7.13 4.54
C ILE A 25 -8.78 7.40 3.16
N LEU A 26 -8.65 8.63 2.66
CA LEU A 26 -9.19 8.99 1.35
C LEU A 26 -8.56 8.15 0.24
N ASN A 27 -7.24 7.95 0.26
CA ASN A 27 -6.55 7.09 -0.69
C ASN A 27 -7.05 5.62 -0.59
N SER A 28 -7.25 5.10 0.61
CA SER A 28 -7.78 3.75 0.81
C SER A 28 -9.21 3.59 0.31
N LEU A 29 -10.07 4.58 0.55
CA LEU A 29 -11.43 4.61 0.01
C LEU A 29 -11.43 4.71 -1.52
N ALA A 30 -10.56 5.54 -2.09
CA ALA A 30 -10.40 5.66 -3.54
C ALA A 30 -9.96 4.34 -4.18
N ILE A 31 -8.98 3.64 -3.59
CA ILE A 31 -8.54 2.31 -4.05
C ILE A 31 -9.69 1.29 -3.93
N GLY A 32 -10.45 1.31 -2.83
CA GLY A 32 -11.59 0.42 -2.65
C GLY A 32 -12.71 0.67 -3.67
N TRP A 33 -13.03 1.94 -3.91
CA TRP A 33 -13.97 2.36 -4.94
C TRP A 33 -13.50 1.93 -6.33
N GLU A 34 -12.25 2.21 -6.67
CA GLU A 34 -11.64 1.81 -7.94
C GLU A 34 -11.71 0.29 -8.14
N ALA A 35 -11.34 -0.50 -7.13
CA ALA A 35 -11.42 -1.95 -7.17
C ALA A 35 -12.87 -2.44 -7.38
N SER A 36 -13.84 -1.78 -6.75
CA SER A 36 -15.25 -2.13 -6.92
C SER A 36 -15.75 -1.86 -8.34
N VAL A 37 -15.37 -0.73 -8.93
CA VAL A 37 -15.72 -0.36 -10.30
C VAL A 37 -15.05 -1.29 -11.30
N GLU A 38 -13.76 -1.59 -11.11
CA GLU A 38 -13.00 -2.53 -11.96
C GLU A 38 -13.60 -3.93 -11.90
N MET A 39 -14.07 -4.38 -10.74
CA MET A 39 -14.79 -5.65 -10.60
C MET A 39 -16.10 -5.67 -11.39
N SER A 40 -16.95 -4.64 -11.25
CA SER A 40 -18.21 -4.56 -12.00
C SER A 40 -17.99 -4.55 -13.51
N LEU A 41 -16.96 -3.84 -13.96
CA LEU A 41 -16.56 -3.78 -15.36
C LEU A 41 -16.14 -5.15 -15.90
N HIS A 42 -15.32 -5.88 -15.14
CA HIS A 42 -14.89 -7.23 -15.53
C HIS A 42 -16.07 -8.19 -15.62
N LEU A 43 -17.04 -8.12 -14.71
CA LEU A 43 -18.26 -8.95 -14.80
C LEU A 43 -19.03 -8.70 -16.10
N VAL A 44 -19.21 -7.43 -16.49
CA VAL A 44 -19.84 -7.07 -17.77
C VAL A 44 -19.00 -7.55 -18.96
N GLU A 45 -17.68 -7.48 -18.89
CA GLU A 45 -16.79 -8.03 -19.92
C GLU A 45 -16.89 -9.56 -20.02
N TYR A 46 -17.02 -10.27 -18.90
CA TYR A 46 -17.23 -11.72 -18.87
C TYR A 46 -18.54 -12.10 -19.56
N ASP A 47 -19.65 -11.43 -19.24
CA ASP A 47 -20.95 -11.67 -19.87
C ASP A 47 -20.94 -11.34 -21.37
N ALA A 48 -20.31 -10.23 -21.77
CA ALA A 48 -20.17 -9.84 -23.17
C ALA A 48 -19.34 -10.85 -23.97
N ARG A 49 -18.26 -11.37 -23.38
CA ARG A 49 -17.43 -12.43 -23.99
C ARG A 49 -18.18 -13.74 -24.14
N GLU A 50 -19.05 -14.09 -23.19
CA GLU A 50 -19.93 -15.26 -23.30
C GLU A 50 -20.90 -15.12 -24.49
N GLN A 51 -21.37 -13.90 -24.75
CA GLN A 51 -22.22 -13.58 -25.91
C GLN A 51 -21.45 -13.36 -27.23
N GLY A 52 -20.12 -13.50 -27.22
CA GLY A 52 -19.27 -13.31 -28.40
C GLY A 52 -18.99 -11.84 -28.76
N GLU A 53 -19.34 -10.89 -27.90
CA GLU A 53 -19.04 -9.46 -28.06
C GLU A 53 -17.68 -9.11 -27.43
N THR A 54 -16.83 -8.40 -28.18
CA THR A 54 -15.54 -7.91 -27.67
C THR A 54 -15.65 -6.45 -27.25
N THR A 55 -15.89 -6.20 -25.96
CA THR A 55 -15.93 -4.86 -25.38
C THR A 55 -14.57 -4.49 -24.78
N ASN A 56 -13.88 -3.50 -25.36
CA ASN A 56 -12.61 -3.01 -24.84
C ASN A 56 -12.85 -1.88 -23.84
N PHE A 57 -13.17 -2.23 -22.59
CA PHE A 57 -13.27 -1.22 -21.54
C PHE A 57 -11.89 -0.81 -21.06
N SER A 58 -11.46 0.39 -21.45
CA SER A 58 -10.22 1.00 -20.97
C SER A 58 -10.43 1.72 -19.64
N ARG A 59 -9.48 1.57 -18.71
CA ARG A 59 -9.52 2.23 -17.40
C ARG A 59 -9.64 3.75 -17.59
N PRO A 60 -10.63 4.43 -17.00
CA PRO A 60 -10.80 5.88 -17.15
C PRO A 60 -9.56 6.68 -16.73
N TYR A 61 -9.23 7.74 -17.47
CA TYR A 61 -8.06 8.57 -17.21
C TYR A 61 -8.06 9.24 -15.83
N TRP A 62 -9.23 9.59 -15.30
CA TRP A 62 -9.36 10.27 -14.01
C TRP A 62 -8.85 9.43 -12.82
N PHE A 63 -8.89 8.10 -12.91
CA PHE A 63 -8.31 7.22 -11.89
C PHE A 63 -6.80 7.44 -11.78
N GLN A 64 -6.10 7.54 -12.91
CA GLN A 64 -4.65 7.77 -12.94
C GLN A 64 -4.30 9.12 -12.31
N VAL A 65 -5.11 10.16 -12.55
CA VAL A 65 -4.92 11.49 -11.95
C VAL A 65 -5.02 11.42 -10.43
N VAL A 66 -6.02 10.71 -9.90
CA VAL A 66 -6.22 10.51 -8.46
C VAL A 66 -5.05 9.75 -7.83
N ASP A 67 -4.57 8.69 -8.49
CA ASP A 67 -3.41 7.93 -8.04
C ASP A 67 -2.13 8.76 -7.96
N ILE A 68 -1.86 9.54 -9.01
CA ILE A 68 -0.71 10.44 -9.08
C ILE A 68 -0.79 11.50 -7.98
N PHE A 69 -1.98 12.06 -7.74
CA PHE A 69 -2.20 13.02 -6.66
C PHE A 69 -1.83 12.42 -5.29
N PHE A 70 -2.41 11.29 -4.92
CA PHE A 70 -2.10 10.66 -3.63
C PHE A 70 -0.65 10.22 -3.52
N ASN A 71 -0.08 9.66 -4.59
CA ASN A 71 1.32 9.26 -4.60
C ASN A 71 2.26 10.46 -4.40
N SER A 72 2.00 11.58 -5.07
CA SER A 72 2.76 12.82 -4.90
C SER A 72 2.69 13.36 -3.47
N ALA A 73 1.51 13.33 -2.84
CA ALA A 73 1.34 13.72 -1.45
C ALA A 73 2.18 12.85 -0.50
N PHE A 74 2.23 11.53 -0.72
CA PHE A 74 3.06 10.62 0.06
C PHE A 74 4.57 10.80 -0.18
N ILE A 75 4.98 11.12 -1.40
CA ILE A 75 6.38 11.44 -1.71
C ILE A 75 6.81 12.69 -0.93
N ILE A 76 5.98 13.74 -0.95
CA ILE A 76 6.24 14.98 -0.21
C ILE A 76 6.28 14.72 1.29
N GLU A 77 5.31 13.98 1.82
CA GLU A 77 5.26 13.59 3.23
C GLU A 77 6.52 12.84 3.67
N LEU A 78 6.92 11.81 2.90
CA LEU A 78 8.12 11.03 3.18
C LEU A 78 9.37 11.89 3.12
N GLY A 79 9.47 12.78 2.13
CA GLY A 79 10.56 13.75 2.00
C GLY A 79 10.66 14.68 3.21
N LEU A 80 9.54 15.22 3.67
CA LEU A 80 9.48 16.05 4.88
C LEU A 80 9.93 15.27 6.12
N ARG A 81 9.47 14.01 6.28
CA ARG A 81 9.91 13.13 7.38
C ARG A 81 11.41 12.84 7.32
N LEU A 82 11.95 12.57 6.14
CA LEU A 82 13.36 12.29 5.92
C LEU A 82 14.22 13.50 6.33
N VAL A 83 13.86 14.70 5.88
CA VAL A 83 14.58 15.95 6.19
C VAL A 83 14.47 16.32 7.67
N GLY A 84 13.30 16.10 8.28
CA GLY A 84 13.03 16.44 9.69
C GLY A 84 13.65 15.48 10.72
N GLN A 85 13.72 14.18 10.41
CA GLN A 85 14.20 13.16 11.37
C GLN A 85 15.62 12.63 11.06
N LYS A 86 16.12 12.77 9.83
CA LYS A 86 17.49 12.36 9.42
C LYS A 86 17.89 10.97 9.94
N ALA A 87 18.90 10.88 10.80
CA ALA A 87 19.39 9.60 11.36
C ALA A 87 18.36 8.90 12.27
N GLU A 88 17.49 9.64 12.96
CA GLU A 88 16.40 9.05 13.76
C GLU A 88 15.36 8.35 12.86
N PHE A 89 15.30 8.68 11.56
CA PHE A 89 14.40 8.00 10.63
C PHE A 89 14.81 6.54 10.41
N LEU A 90 16.11 6.26 10.34
CA LEU A 90 16.69 4.94 10.03
C LEU A 90 17.11 4.13 11.27
N CYS A 91 17.52 4.79 12.36
CA CYS A 91 17.94 4.11 13.61
C CYS A 91 16.94 4.27 14.77
N GLY A 92 15.83 4.98 14.57
CA GLY A 92 14.84 5.20 15.64
C GLY A 92 13.95 3.98 15.92
N LYS A 93 13.20 4.02 17.02
CA LYS A 93 12.26 2.95 17.45
C LYS A 93 11.19 2.59 16.38
N ARG A 94 10.92 3.49 15.42
CA ARG A 94 9.98 3.27 14.29
C ARG A 94 10.66 3.00 12.95
N TRP A 95 11.96 2.69 12.92
CA TRP A 95 12.71 2.52 11.68
C TRP A 95 12.13 1.48 10.71
N LYS A 96 11.67 0.32 11.21
CA LYS A 96 11.06 -0.75 10.38
C LYS A 96 9.86 -0.22 9.59
N MET A 97 9.04 0.57 10.28
CA MET A 97 7.87 1.20 9.68
C MET A 97 8.32 2.28 8.68
N ASN A 98 9.21 3.18 9.06
CA ASN A 98 9.74 4.21 8.16
C ASN A 98 10.38 3.62 6.87
N CYS A 99 11.11 2.51 7.00
CA CYS A 99 11.70 1.77 5.88
C CYS A 99 10.62 1.19 4.96
N PHE A 100 9.55 0.60 5.52
CA PHE A 100 8.41 0.15 4.73
C PHE A 100 7.77 1.30 3.94
N ASP A 101 7.64 2.51 4.51
CA ASP A 101 7.11 3.65 3.75
C ASP A 101 8.02 4.06 2.60
N ALA A 102 9.34 4.05 2.83
CA ALA A 102 10.31 4.32 1.78
C ALA A 102 10.25 3.30 0.64
N ILE A 103 10.18 2.00 0.95
CA ILE A 103 10.00 0.94 -0.04
C ILE A 103 8.72 1.16 -0.83
N MET A 104 7.61 1.44 -0.15
CA MET A 104 6.31 1.69 -0.79
C MET A 104 6.34 2.88 -1.75
N VAL A 105 7.02 3.98 -1.38
CA VAL A 105 7.20 5.14 -2.27
C VAL A 105 8.08 4.77 -3.46
N LEU A 106 9.18 4.05 -3.24
CA LEU A 106 10.05 3.56 -4.32
C LEU A 106 9.30 2.66 -5.30
N CYS A 107 8.49 1.73 -4.80
CA CYS A 107 7.62 0.89 -5.62
C CYS A 107 6.66 1.71 -6.49
N SER A 108 6.14 2.80 -5.94
CA SER A 108 5.20 3.68 -6.66
C SER A 108 5.89 4.53 -7.73
N ILE A 109 7.16 4.90 -7.51
CA ILE A 109 7.99 5.56 -8.52
C ILE A 109 8.35 4.58 -9.64
N LEU A 110 8.75 3.36 -9.29
CA LEU A 110 9.04 2.30 -10.26
C LEU A 110 7.81 2.00 -11.12
N GLU A 111 6.62 1.96 -10.52
CA GLU A 111 5.36 1.80 -11.24
C GLU A 111 5.17 2.89 -12.30
N LEU A 112 5.40 4.17 -11.94
CA LEU A 112 5.25 5.29 -12.85
C LEU A 112 6.27 5.25 -14.00
N VAL A 113 7.52 4.91 -13.69
CA VAL A 113 8.59 4.75 -14.71
C VAL A 113 8.25 3.62 -15.67
N LEU A 114 7.83 2.46 -15.15
CA LEU A 114 7.45 1.31 -15.98
C LEU A 114 6.23 1.60 -16.88
N LEU A 115 5.32 2.47 -16.43
CA LEU A 115 4.17 2.90 -17.22
C LEU A 115 4.60 3.72 -18.45
N VAL A 116 5.67 4.49 -18.33
CA VAL A 116 6.23 5.31 -19.43
C VAL A 116 7.07 4.47 -20.40
N SER A 117 7.70 3.39 -19.92
CA SER A 117 8.65 2.59 -20.71
C SER A 117 8.04 1.62 -21.74
N LEU A 118 6.71 1.59 -21.93
CA LEU A 118 5.95 0.93 -23.03
C LEU A 118 6.31 -0.52 -23.44
N ASP A 119 7.04 -1.29 -22.64
CA ASP A 119 7.37 -2.68 -22.98
C ASP A 119 6.34 -3.67 -22.44
N LEU A 120 5.76 -4.49 -23.34
CA LEU A 120 4.74 -5.50 -23.04
C LEU A 120 5.21 -6.57 -22.04
N SER A 121 6.54 -6.74 -21.87
CA SER A 121 7.12 -7.66 -20.89
C SER A 121 6.87 -7.22 -19.44
N TYR A 122 6.54 -5.94 -19.20
CA TYR A 122 6.31 -5.41 -17.85
C TYR A 122 4.86 -5.49 -17.38
N VAL A 123 3.92 -5.98 -18.20
CA VAL A 123 2.51 -6.11 -17.80
C VAL A 123 2.35 -6.97 -16.53
N ARG A 124 3.17 -8.03 -16.38
CA ARG A 124 3.17 -8.88 -15.17
C ARG A 124 3.69 -8.12 -13.95
N VAL A 125 4.72 -7.31 -14.14
CA VAL A 125 5.34 -6.51 -13.07
C VAL A 125 4.38 -5.39 -12.63
N LEU A 126 3.73 -4.72 -13.58
CA LEU A 126 2.70 -3.71 -13.33
C LEU A 126 1.55 -4.27 -12.47
N ARG A 127 1.12 -5.52 -12.69
CA ARG A 127 0.09 -6.16 -11.84
C ARG A 127 0.53 -6.30 -10.39
N VAL A 128 1.78 -6.69 -10.13
CA VAL A 128 2.32 -6.81 -8.76
C VAL A 128 2.41 -5.42 -8.11
N PHE A 129 2.85 -4.40 -8.86
CA PHE A 129 2.92 -3.04 -8.35
C PHE A 129 1.54 -2.44 -8.04
N ARG A 130 0.49 -2.78 -8.80
CA ARG A 130 -0.89 -2.42 -8.43
C ARG A 130 -1.28 -2.97 -7.05
N MET A 131 -0.91 -4.21 -6.73
CA MET A 131 -1.16 -4.82 -5.42
C MET A 131 -0.39 -4.12 -4.30
N SER A 132 0.77 -3.53 -4.60
CA SER A 132 1.49 -2.71 -3.62
C SER A 132 0.62 -1.54 -3.12
N ARG A 133 -0.25 -0.96 -3.95
CA ARG A 133 -1.15 0.13 -3.53
C ARG A 133 -2.08 -0.30 -2.40
N ALA A 134 -2.55 -1.55 -2.40
CA ALA A 134 -3.36 -2.10 -1.30
C ALA A 134 -2.56 -2.19 0.01
N LEU A 135 -1.24 -2.44 -0.05
CA LEU A 135 -0.36 -2.43 1.11
C LEU A 135 -0.27 -1.04 1.78
N ARG A 136 -0.70 0.04 1.10
CA ARG A 136 -0.78 1.38 1.73
C ARG A 136 -1.79 1.43 2.87
N VAL A 137 -2.80 0.54 2.92
CA VAL A 137 -3.70 0.38 4.07
C VAL A 137 -2.92 0.03 5.36
N ILE A 138 -1.81 -0.69 5.23
CA ILE A 138 -0.94 -1.05 6.37
C ILE A 138 -0.36 0.21 7.02
N ARG A 139 -0.29 1.34 6.30
CA ARG A 139 0.11 2.63 6.89
C ARG A 139 -0.86 3.12 7.95
N LEU A 140 -2.16 2.80 7.89
CA LEU A 140 -3.11 3.12 8.97
C LEU A 140 -2.66 2.50 10.30
N MET A 141 -2.00 1.34 10.27
CA MET A 141 -1.44 0.68 11.46
C MET A 141 -0.31 1.50 12.12
N LYS A 142 0.24 2.51 11.44
CA LYS A 142 1.31 3.37 11.95
C LYS A 142 0.81 4.59 12.71
N LEU A 143 -0.50 4.78 12.80
CA LEU A 143 -1.06 5.95 13.48
C LEU A 143 -1.38 5.66 14.95
N SER A 144 -0.81 6.53 15.80
CA SER A 144 -1.00 6.64 17.25
C SER A 144 -2.44 6.48 17.77
N PRO A 145 -3.46 7.10 17.15
CA PRO A 145 -4.84 7.02 17.67
C PRO A 145 -5.46 5.61 17.60
N LEU A 146 -4.94 4.72 16.76
CA LEU A 146 -5.46 3.34 16.60
C LEU A 146 -4.68 2.34 17.47
N GLY A 147 -4.38 2.72 18.72
CA GLY A 147 -3.65 1.87 19.67
C GLY A 147 -4.27 0.48 19.84
N SER A 148 -5.60 0.41 19.90
CA SER A 148 -6.35 -0.85 19.99
C SER A 148 -6.12 -1.77 18.77
N LEU A 149 -6.21 -1.25 17.54
CA LEU A 149 -5.96 -2.01 16.31
C LEU A 149 -4.53 -2.54 16.25
N ARG A 150 -3.54 -1.76 16.71
CA ARG A 150 -2.15 -2.22 16.79
C ARG A 150 -1.99 -3.40 17.74
N PHE A 151 -2.66 -3.37 18.89
CA PHE A 151 -2.64 -4.49 19.84
C PHE A 151 -3.26 -5.75 19.21
N MET A 152 -4.42 -5.61 18.56
CA MET A 152 -5.06 -6.74 17.87
C MET A 152 -4.17 -7.32 16.77
N LEU A 153 -3.54 -6.47 15.96
CA LEU A 153 -2.66 -6.91 14.88
C LEU A 153 -1.37 -7.52 15.41
N LEU A 154 -0.82 -6.99 16.50
CA LEU A 154 0.33 -7.60 17.17
C LEU A 154 -0.03 -8.98 17.69
N ALA A 155 -1.24 -9.17 18.24
CA ALA A 155 -1.73 -10.48 18.66
C ALA A 155 -1.84 -11.46 17.47
N ILE A 156 -2.35 -10.99 16.32
CA ILE A 156 -2.41 -11.80 15.08
C ILE A 156 -1.00 -12.20 14.60
N VAL A 157 -0.04 -11.27 14.64
CA VAL A 157 1.34 -11.57 14.25
C VAL A 157 2.03 -12.49 15.25
N GLN A 158 1.69 -12.43 16.54
CA GLN A 158 2.22 -13.36 17.53
C GLN A 158 1.62 -14.77 17.36
N SER A 159 0.35 -14.88 16.98
CA SER A 159 -0.28 -16.18 16.72
C SER A 159 0.15 -16.82 15.41
N SER A 160 0.77 -16.08 14.48
CA SER A 160 1.23 -16.65 13.20
C SER A 160 2.34 -17.69 13.35
N GLY A 161 3.17 -17.61 14.40
CA GLY A 161 4.21 -18.60 14.68
C GLY A 161 3.62 -20.00 14.94
N PRO A 162 2.77 -20.17 15.97
CA PRO A 162 2.06 -21.43 16.20
C PRO A 162 1.22 -21.90 15.00
N LEU A 163 0.62 -20.97 14.26
CA LEU A 163 -0.20 -21.28 13.09
C LEU A 163 0.64 -21.94 11.97
N LEU A 164 1.88 -21.48 11.75
CA LEU A 164 2.79 -22.10 10.78
C LEU A 164 3.13 -23.54 11.14
N TRP A 165 3.36 -23.83 12.43
CA TRP A 165 3.58 -25.19 12.89
C TRP A 165 2.35 -26.08 12.69
N ALA A 166 1.15 -25.55 12.97
CA ALA A 166 -0.09 -26.28 12.74
C ALA A 166 -0.30 -26.59 11.24
N VAL A 167 -0.03 -25.63 10.35
CA VAL A 167 -0.09 -25.82 8.89
C VAL A 167 0.92 -26.87 8.43
N LEU A 168 2.14 -26.88 8.97
CA LEU A 168 3.15 -27.89 8.64
C LEU A 168 2.70 -29.30 9.05
N VAL A 169 2.14 -29.44 10.25
CA VAL A 169 1.60 -30.73 10.72
C VAL A 169 0.43 -31.18 9.83
N LEU A 170 -0.50 -30.27 9.51
CA LEU A 170 -1.62 -30.57 8.61
C LEU A 170 -1.12 -31.00 7.22
N ALA A 171 -0.13 -30.30 6.67
CA ALA A 171 0.46 -30.64 5.38
C ALA A 171 1.11 -32.04 5.40
N LEU A 172 1.78 -32.39 6.49
CA LEU A 172 2.39 -33.71 6.68
C LEU A 172 1.31 -34.81 6.75
N ILE A 173 0.21 -34.57 7.45
CA ILE A 173 -0.92 -35.52 7.50
C ILE A 173 -1.53 -35.73 6.11
N VAL A 174 -1.80 -34.65 5.37
CA VAL A 174 -2.32 -34.74 3.99
C VAL A 174 -1.35 -35.50 3.09
N PHE A 175 -0.05 -35.26 3.21
CA PHE A 175 0.98 -35.98 2.46
C PHE A 175 0.97 -37.49 2.75
N LEU A 176 0.80 -37.90 4.02
CA LEU A 176 0.71 -39.31 4.38
C LEU A 176 -0.52 -40.01 3.78
N PHE A 177 -1.67 -39.33 3.69
CA PHE A 177 -2.86 -39.89 3.06
C PHE A 177 -2.82 -39.90 1.53
N ALA A 178 -1.97 -39.07 0.92
CA ALA A 178 -1.81 -39.00 -0.53
C ALA A 178 -0.88 -40.11 -1.08
N ILE A 179 -0.06 -40.72 -0.21
CA ILE A 179 0.76 -41.92 -0.49
C ILE A 179 -0.11 -43.17 -0.34
#